data_AF-A0A7S4G7Z4-F1
#
_entry.id   AF-A0A7S4G7Z4-F1
#
_cell.length_a   1.000
_cell.length_b   1.000
_cell.length_c   1.000
_cell.angle_alpha   90.00
_cell.angle_beta   90.00
_cell.angle_gamma   90.00
#
_symmetry.space_group_name_H-M   'P 1'
#
loop_
_entity.id
_entity.type
_entity.pdbx_description
1 polymer ?
#
loop_
_entity_poly.entity_id
_entity_poly.type
_entity_poly.pdbx_seq_one_letter_code
_entity_poly.pdbx_strand_id
1 'polypeptide(L)'
;MAQTGFVREQALVCPYPITLRRDPTKGRHLVAARDLAPGEEVYCCWASAHSTFEAYHKRLCACCLQWGPRGTLPLCCRACNWAYYCSPQCQRLHHPLHTEVCAAHKTVTKADPKFGKGVAGMLRILLEIAHHLADGLLRDEAAEERRDVLASVRAQQRAQLDGAVRHVLDACAQRTAAESQDQTAVLDALIFKHMGISPPPQGPTDKEGPPDATCTADDGTDAGVKADTELPSEAGGVQRLRHVQRSGSHGQGQPHSGSCGGSGPPFLQPLLCPELPIH
;
A
#
# COMPACT_ATOMS: atom_id res chain seq x y z
N MET A 1 40.91 -39.97 -13.11
CA MET A 1 40.12 -39.11 -14.03
C MET A 1 39.63 -37.92 -13.23
N ALA A 2 40.35 -36.81 -13.32
CA ALA A 2 40.09 -35.59 -12.57
C ALA A 2 39.13 -34.68 -13.36
N GLN A 3 37.97 -34.37 -12.81
CA GLN A 3 37.07 -33.34 -13.35
C GLN A 3 37.43 -31.98 -12.72
N THR A 4 38.48 -31.36 -13.26
CA THR A 4 38.72 -29.91 -13.11
C THR A 4 38.08 -29.23 -14.31
N GLY A 5 36.90 -28.64 -14.12
CA GLY A 5 36.12 -28.04 -15.19
C GLY A 5 35.24 -26.89 -14.70
N PHE A 6 35.88 -25.83 -14.22
CA PHE A 6 35.48 -24.43 -14.43
C PHE A 6 33.97 -24.15 -14.49
N VAL A 7 33.23 -24.38 -13.41
CA VAL A 7 32.09 -23.51 -13.12
C VAL A 7 32.71 -22.37 -12.34
N ARG A 8 32.86 -21.20 -13.00
CA ARG A 8 32.95 -19.93 -12.28
C ARG A 8 31.67 -19.86 -11.46
N GLU A 9 31.72 -20.45 -10.28
CA GLU A 9 30.88 -20.18 -9.14
C GLU A 9 31.17 -18.71 -8.87
N GLN A 10 30.52 -17.85 -9.66
CA GLN A 10 30.35 -16.47 -9.27
C GLN A 10 29.67 -16.62 -7.91
N ALA A 11 30.48 -16.53 -6.86
CA ALA A 11 30.05 -15.95 -5.63
C ALA A 11 29.28 -14.72 -6.08
N LEU A 12 27.96 -14.85 -6.16
CA LEU A 12 27.10 -13.74 -5.83
C LEU A 12 27.70 -13.32 -4.50
N VAL A 13 28.46 -12.22 -4.52
CA VAL A 13 29.02 -11.59 -3.33
C VAL A 13 27.80 -11.00 -2.62
N CYS A 14 26.96 -11.90 -2.16
CA CYS A 14 25.68 -11.66 -1.56
C CYS A 14 26.00 -11.74 -0.07
N PRO A 15 25.77 -10.67 0.69
CA PRO A 15 25.96 -10.67 2.15
C PRO A 15 24.98 -11.60 2.88
N TYR A 16 24.27 -12.45 2.15
CA TYR A 16 23.18 -13.27 2.65
C TYR A 16 23.67 -14.66 3.06
N PRO A 17 23.05 -15.28 4.08
CA PRO A 17 23.44 -16.57 4.61
C PRO A 17 22.97 -17.75 3.73
N ILE A 18 23.17 -17.65 2.41
CA ILE A 18 22.74 -18.63 1.41
C ILE A 18 23.86 -19.00 0.45
N THR A 19 23.80 -20.20 -0.11
CA THR A 19 24.75 -20.71 -1.11
C THR A 19 23.99 -21.36 -2.26
N LEU A 20 24.42 -21.10 -3.49
CA LEU A 20 23.87 -21.77 -4.67
C LEU A 20 24.46 -23.19 -4.79
N ARG A 21 23.60 -24.20 -4.85
CA ARG A 21 23.98 -25.60 -5.07
C ARG A 21 23.33 -26.14 -6.33
N ARG A 22 23.87 -27.24 -6.85
CA ARG A 22 23.29 -28.01 -7.96
C ARG A 22 22.98 -29.40 -7.49
N ASP A 23 21.76 -29.83 -7.74
CA ASP A 23 21.29 -31.19 -7.50
C ASP A 23 20.87 -31.83 -8.83
N PRO A 24 21.16 -33.11 -9.09
CA PRO A 24 20.81 -33.76 -10.35
C PRO A 24 19.30 -33.82 -10.64
N THR A 25 18.47 -33.85 -9.60
CA THR A 25 17.00 -33.96 -9.72
C THR A 25 16.28 -32.62 -9.64
N LYS A 26 16.85 -31.65 -8.90
CA LYS A 26 16.23 -30.33 -8.66
C LYS A 26 16.90 -29.19 -9.43
N GLY A 27 18.04 -29.43 -10.06
CA GLY A 27 18.82 -28.40 -10.73
C GLY A 27 19.45 -27.42 -9.74
N ARG A 28 19.46 -26.12 -10.09
CA ARG A 28 20.02 -25.05 -9.26
C ARG A 28 19.07 -24.67 -8.14
N HIS A 29 19.55 -24.65 -6.91
CA HIS A 29 18.77 -24.26 -5.74
C HIS A 29 19.64 -23.53 -4.72
N LEU A 30 19.01 -22.73 -3.87
CA LEU A 30 19.67 -22.03 -2.77
C LEU A 30 19.53 -22.87 -1.50
N VAL A 31 20.63 -23.03 -0.76
CA VAL A 31 20.67 -23.67 0.56
C VAL A 31 21.16 -22.67 1.58
N ALA A 32 20.74 -22.80 2.84
CA ALA A 32 21.30 -22.00 3.92
C ALA A 32 22.79 -22.32 4.08
N ALA A 33 23.63 -21.29 4.20
CA ALA A 33 25.08 -21.42 4.42
C ALA A 33 25.43 -21.72 5.89
N ARG A 34 24.48 -21.45 6.80
CA ARG A 34 24.54 -21.69 8.25
C ARG A 34 23.12 -21.80 8.80
N ASP A 35 23.00 -22.11 10.09
CA ASP A 35 21.71 -22.06 10.78
C ASP A 35 21.15 -20.62 10.78
N LEU A 36 19.83 -20.53 10.55
CA LEU A 36 19.08 -19.28 10.44
C LEU A 36 18.17 -19.11 11.65
N ALA A 37 18.20 -17.93 12.27
CA ALA A 37 17.29 -17.63 13.38
C ALA A 37 15.88 -17.23 12.85
N PRO A 38 14.80 -17.47 13.62
CA PRO A 38 13.47 -16.97 13.27
C PRO A 38 13.49 -15.44 13.09
N GLY A 39 12.95 -14.97 11.97
CA GLY A 39 12.91 -13.53 11.62
C GLY A 39 14.16 -13.00 10.92
N GLU A 40 15.18 -13.82 10.70
CA GLU A 40 16.39 -13.42 9.97
C GLU A 40 16.14 -13.23 8.47
N GLU A 41 16.74 -12.20 7.87
CA GLU A 41 16.65 -11.96 6.42
C GLU A 41 17.53 -12.94 5.64
N VAL A 42 16.90 -13.84 4.89
CA VAL A 42 17.59 -14.88 4.11
C VAL A 42 18.09 -14.37 2.78
N TYR A 43 17.33 -13.47 2.13
CA TYR A 43 17.66 -12.93 0.83
C TYR A 43 16.79 -11.69 0.56
N CYS A 44 17.38 -10.68 -0.05
CA CYS A 44 16.66 -9.53 -0.56
C CYS A 44 17.22 -9.17 -1.94
N CYS A 45 16.33 -9.02 -2.92
CA CYS A 45 16.69 -8.64 -4.27
C CYS A 45 15.75 -7.59 -4.82
N TRP A 46 16.32 -6.74 -5.67
CA TRP A 46 15.52 -5.85 -6.49
C TRP A 46 14.96 -6.62 -7.67
N ALA A 47 13.70 -6.35 -8.00
CA ALA A 47 13.11 -6.89 -9.21
C ALA A 47 13.89 -6.34 -10.41
N SER A 48 14.42 -7.24 -11.25
CA SER A 48 15.10 -6.85 -12.48
C SER A 48 14.17 -6.14 -13.46
N ALA A 49 12.87 -6.38 -13.36
CA ALA A 49 11.81 -5.65 -14.04
C ALA A 49 10.49 -5.90 -13.30
N HIS A 50 9.52 -5.00 -13.41
CA HIS A 50 8.20 -5.22 -12.83
C HIS A 50 7.11 -4.48 -13.61
N SER A 51 6.00 -5.15 -13.88
CA SER A 51 4.83 -4.49 -14.46
C SER A 51 3.60 -4.67 -13.61
N THR A 52 2.70 -3.69 -13.66
CA THR A 52 1.41 -3.78 -13.01
C THR A 52 0.46 -4.59 -13.87
N PHE A 53 -0.25 -5.54 -13.24
CA PHE A 53 -1.35 -6.22 -13.93
C PHE A 53 -2.41 -5.21 -14.36
N GLU A 54 -3.05 -5.49 -15.49
CA GLU A 54 -4.08 -4.63 -16.03
C GLU A 54 -5.26 -4.43 -15.05
N ALA A 55 -5.62 -5.43 -14.26
CA ALA A 55 -6.67 -5.26 -13.24
C ALA A 55 -6.32 -4.19 -12.17
N TYR A 56 -5.04 -3.87 -12.00
CA TYR A 56 -4.53 -3.03 -10.92
C TYR A 56 -3.75 -1.80 -11.40
N HIS A 57 -3.55 -1.59 -12.70
CA HIS A 57 -2.70 -0.50 -13.21
C HIS A 57 -3.17 0.90 -12.77
N LYS A 58 -4.47 1.10 -12.52
CA LYS A 58 -5.02 2.36 -11.97
C LYS A 58 -4.82 2.53 -10.47
N ARG A 59 -4.54 1.42 -9.76
CA ARG A 59 -4.47 1.35 -8.30
C ARG A 59 -3.05 1.20 -7.76
N LEU A 60 -2.10 0.78 -8.60
CA LEU A 60 -0.71 0.55 -8.24
C LEU A 60 0.21 1.53 -8.97
N CYS A 61 1.14 2.13 -8.21
CA CYS A 61 2.11 3.04 -8.78
C CYS A 61 3.06 2.28 -9.70
N ALA A 62 3.18 2.71 -10.95
CA ALA A 62 4.06 2.09 -11.94
C ALA A 62 5.54 2.18 -11.57
N CYS A 63 5.93 3.09 -10.67
CA CYS A 63 7.31 3.26 -10.21
C CYS A 63 7.63 2.48 -8.94
N CYS A 64 6.80 2.62 -7.89
CA CYS A 64 7.11 2.08 -6.55
C CYS A 64 6.19 0.93 -6.11
N LEU A 65 5.23 0.54 -6.95
CA LEU A 65 4.24 -0.52 -6.70
C LEU A 65 3.39 -0.31 -5.44
N GLN A 66 3.35 0.90 -4.88
CA GLN A 66 2.47 1.23 -3.77
C GLN A 66 1.01 1.34 -4.23
N TRP A 67 0.10 0.88 -3.38
CA TRP A 67 -1.33 1.04 -3.58
C TRP A 67 -1.74 2.50 -3.39
N GLY A 68 -2.64 2.98 -4.24
CA GLY A 68 -3.27 4.29 -4.09
C GLY A 68 -4.19 4.31 -2.87
N PRO A 69 -4.08 5.33 -1.99
CA PRO A 69 -4.85 5.37 -0.73
C PRO A 69 -6.36 5.44 -0.95
N ARG A 70 -6.81 5.97 -2.09
CA ARG A 70 -8.23 6.12 -2.47
C ARG A 70 -8.63 5.22 -3.64
N GLY A 71 -7.91 4.12 -3.84
CA GLY A 71 -8.17 3.16 -4.90
C GLY A 71 -7.60 3.56 -6.26
N THR A 72 -7.87 4.77 -6.78
CA THR A 72 -7.28 5.24 -8.06
C THR A 72 -6.19 6.27 -7.80
N LEU A 73 -5.07 6.14 -8.51
CA LEU A 73 -3.95 7.06 -8.42
C LEU A 73 -4.23 8.35 -9.22
N PRO A 74 -3.83 9.52 -8.68
CA PRO A 74 -4.22 10.81 -9.26
C PRO A 74 -3.43 11.18 -10.52
N LEU A 75 -2.22 10.62 -10.69
CA LEU A 75 -1.36 10.94 -11.81
C LEU A 75 -1.30 9.77 -12.78
N CYS A 76 -1.38 10.06 -14.07
CA CYS A 76 -1.19 9.05 -15.11
C CYS A 76 -0.45 9.64 -16.32
N CYS A 77 0.20 8.76 -17.07
CA CYS A 77 0.77 9.13 -18.36
C CYS A 77 -0.36 9.35 -19.37
N ARG A 78 -0.61 10.61 -19.73
CA ARG A 78 -1.66 11.00 -20.70
C ARG A 78 -1.47 10.40 -22.09
N ALA A 79 -0.25 9.96 -22.40
CA ALA A 79 0.08 9.39 -23.69
C ALA A 79 -0.43 7.96 -23.85
N CYS A 80 -0.26 7.10 -22.85
CA CYS A 80 -0.69 5.69 -22.92
C CYS A 80 -1.90 5.37 -22.03
N ASN A 81 -2.23 6.24 -21.07
CA ASN A 81 -3.25 6.04 -20.03
C ASN A 81 -3.09 4.72 -19.26
N TRP A 82 -1.87 4.20 -19.17
CA TRP A 82 -1.58 2.89 -18.58
C TRP A 82 -0.69 2.96 -17.35
N ALA A 83 0.31 3.87 -17.35
CA ALA A 83 1.17 4.08 -16.21
C ALA A 83 0.57 5.12 -15.28
N TYR A 84 0.27 4.72 -14.05
CA TYR A 84 -0.25 5.59 -12.99
C TYR A 84 0.79 5.77 -11.89
N TYR A 85 0.76 6.92 -11.21
CA TYR A 85 1.78 7.32 -10.24
C TYR A 85 1.14 7.90 -8.98
N CYS A 86 1.75 7.61 -7.83
CA CYS A 86 1.35 8.22 -6.55
C CYS A 86 1.85 9.66 -6.39
N SER A 87 2.95 10.03 -7.07
CA SER A 87 3.54 11.36 -6.96
C SER A 87 4.25 11.80 -8.25
N PRO A 88 4.44 13.11 -8.47
CA PRO A 88 5.21 13.62 -9.61
C PRO A 88 6.66 13.14 -9.59
N GLN A 89 7.22 12.89 -8.40
CA GLN A 89 8.56 12.32 -8.25
C GLN A 89 8.64 10.90 -8.83
N CYS A 90 7.67 10.02 -8.49
CA CYS A 90 7.58 8.68 -9.08
C CYS A 90 7.42 8.74 -10.60
N GLN A 91 6.64 9.71 -11.10
CA GLN A 91 6.48 9.91 -12.54
C GLN A 91 7.80 10.31 -13.22
N ARG A 92 8.56 11.24 -12.64
CA ARG A 92 9.87 11.68 -13.17
C ARG A 92 10.91 10.57 -13.11
N LEU A 93 11.01 9.84 -11.99
CA LEU A 93 11.96 8.73 -11.83
C LEU A 93 11.70 7.60 -12.82
N HIS A 94 10.43 7.28 -13.08
CA HIS A 94 10.05 6.25 -14.04
C HIS A 94 10.07 6.72 -15.51
N HIS A 95 10.14 8.04 -15.75
CA HIS A 95 10.02 8.61 -17.10
C HIS A 95 11.05 8.07 -18.12
N PRO A 96 12.35 7.93 -17.79
CA PRO A 96 13.34 7.43 -18.75
C PRO A 96 12.98 6.03 -19.28
N LEU A 97 12.74 5.08 -18.37
CA LEU A 97 12.29 3.72 -18.69
C LEU A 97 10.93 3.73 -19.41
N HIS A 98 10.00 4.55 -18.94
CA HIS A 98 8.64 4.58 -19.47
C HIS A 98 8.57 5.12 -20.90
N THR A 99 9.47 6.01 -21.31
CA THR A 99 9.37 6.69 -22.61
C THR A 99 9.37 5.69 -23.77
N GLU A 100 10.31 4.74 -23.73
CA GLU A 100 10.44 3.68 -24.74
C GLU A 100 9.27 2.70 -24.68
N VAL A 101 8.92 2.25 -23.47
CA VAL A 101 7.80 1.34 -23.22
C VAL A 101 6.47 1.96 -23.69
N CYS A 102 6.26 3.26 -23.46
CA CYS A 102 5.07 4.00 -23.84
C CYS A 102 4.92 4.08 -25.36
N ALA A 103 6.01 4.37 -26.07
CA ALA A 103 6.02 4.43 -27.54
C ALA A 103 5.72 3.05 -28.16
N ALA A 104 6.35 2.00 -27.65
CA ALA A 104 6.11 0.63 -28.10
C ALA A 104 4.67 0.17 -27.81
N HIS A 105 4.17 0.44 -26.59
CA HIS A 105 2.79 0.13 -26.22
C HIS A 105 1.79 0.81 -27.16
N LYS A 106 1.94 2.11 -27.42
CA LYS A 106 1.10 2.84 -28.38
C LYS A 106 1.10 2.20 -29.77
N THR A 107 2.27 1.80 -30.25
CA THR A 107 2.43 1.18 -31.57
C THR A 107 1.66 -0.13 -31.65
N VAL A 108 1.79 -0.99 -30.63
CA VAL A 108 1.11 -2.28 -30.59
C VAL A 108 -0.41 -2.13 -30.42
N THR A 109 -0.86 -1.26 -29.51
CA THR A 109 -2.31 -1.01 -29.33
C THR A 109 -2.94 -0.39 -30.58
N LYS A 110 -2.19 0.42 -31.34
CA LYS A 110 -2.65 0.98 -32.62
C LYS A 110 -2.69 -0.06 -33.73
N ALA A 111 -1.70 -0.96 -33.78
CA ALA A 111 -1.59 -1.97 -34.83
C ALA A 111 -2.72 -3.00 -34.75
N ASP A 112 -3.10 -3.43 -33.55
CA ASP A 112 -4.25 -4.30 -33.36
C ASP A 112 -4.98 -3.99 -32.04
N PRO A 113 -6.15 -3.32 -32.13
CA PRO A 113 -7.00 -3.04 -30.97
C PRO A 113 -7.51 -4.30 -30.26
N LYS A 114 -7.46 -5.46 -30.94
CA LYS A 114 -7.86 -6.76 -30.38
C LYS A 114 -6.75 -7.43 -29.60
N PHE A 115 -5.53 -6.87 -29.57
CA PHE A 115 -4.54 -7.33 -28.61
C PHE A 115 -5.16 -7.24 -27.22
N GLY A 116 -5.48 -8.42 -26.68
CA GLY A 116 -6.06 -8.53 -25.37
C GLY A 116 -5.15 -7.79 -24.40
N LYS A 117 -5.75 -7.08 -23.47
CA LYS A 117 -5.03 -6.26 -22.50
C LYS A 117 -3.94 -7.03 -21.73
N GLY A 118 -4.05 -8.36 -21.64
CA GLY A 118 -3.00 -9.25 -21.14
C GLY A 118 -1.71 -9.27 -21.97
N VAL A 119 -1.80 -9.21 -23.31
CA VAL A 119 -0.63 -9.18 -24.21
C VAL A 119 0.13 -7.87 -24.06
N ALA A 120 -0.58 -6.74 -23.92
CA ALA A 120 0.04 -5.44 -23.67
C ALA A 120 0.83 -5.42 -22.34
N GLY A 121 0.29 -6.04 -21.29
CA GLY A 121 0.99 -6.23 -20.02
C GLY A 121 2.25 -7.09 -20.14
N MET A 122 2.18 -8.20 -20.89
CA MET A 122 3.33 -9.08 -21.11
C MET A 122 4.43 -8.41 -21.94
N LEU A 123 4.06 -7.74 -23.04
CA LEU A 123 4.99 -6.97 -23.87
C LEU A 123 5.72 -5.92 -23.03
N ARG A 124 5.01 -5.26 -22.12
CA ARG A 124 5.61 -4.29 -21.22
C ARG A 124 6.68 -4.90 -20.32
N ILE A 125 6.40 -6.04 -19.69
CA ILE A 125 7.41 -6.77 -18.89
C ILE A 125 8.64 -7.08 -19.74
N LEU A 126 8.45 -7.56 -20.97
CA LEU A 126 9.56 -7.88 -21.87
C LEU A 126 10.39 -6.65 -22.24
N LEU A 127 9.73 -5.51 -22.49
CA LEU A 127 10.41 -4.26 -22.81
C LEU A 127 11.16 -3.70 -21.60
N GLU A 128 10.59 -3.76 -20.40
CA GLU A 128 11.27 -3.35 -19.17
C GLU A 128 12.48 -4.26 -18.89
N ILE A 129 12.34 -5.58 -19.06
CA ILE A 129 13.47 -6.52 -18.97
C ILE A 129 14.54 -6.18 -20.00
N ALA A 130 14.16 -5.96 -21.27
CA ALA A 130 15.11 -5.64 -22.33
C ALA A 130 15.86 -4.33 -22.03
N HIS A 131 15.17 -3.31 -21.53
CA HIS A 131 15.79 -2.05 -21.12
C HIS A 131 16.74 -2.26 -19.94
N HIS A 132 16.34 -3.02 -18.92
CA HIS A 132 17.21 -3.35 -17.79
C HIS A 132 18.40 -4.22 -18.18
N LEU A 133 18.28 -5.09 -19.18
CA LEU A 133 19.41 -5.85 -19.72
C LEU A 133 20.36 -4.96 -20.52
N ALA A 134 19.83 -4.00 -21.29
CA ALA A 134 20.63 -3.02 -22.02
C ALA A 134 21.36 -2.07 -21.05
N ASP A 135 20.68 -1.62 -19.99
CA ASP A 135 21.23 -0.74 -18.94
C ASP A 135 22.19 -1.47 -18.00
N GLY A 136 21.86 -2.72 -17.63
CA GLY A 136 22.64 -3.54 -16.70
C GLY A 136 23.96 -4.03 -17.29
N LEU A 137 24.09 -4.05 -18.62
CA LEU A 137 25.38 -4.18 -19.29
C LEU A 137 26.24 -2.90 -19.15
N LEU A 138 25.64 -1.78 -18.74
CA LEU A 138 26.29 -0.47 -18.76
C LEU A 138 26.60 0.12 -17.38
N ARG A 139 25.87 -0.19 -16.29
CA ARG A 139 26.08 0.53 -15.00
C ARG A 139 25.73 -0.24 -13.72
N ASP A 140 26.75 -0.70 -12.99
CA ASP A 140 26.65 -1.05 -11.56
C ASP A 140 26.33 0.19 -10.69
N GLU A 141 26.71 1.40 -11.11
CA GLU A 141 26.57 2.64 -10.32
C GLU A 141 25.12 3.12 -10.16
N ALA A 142 24.29 2.99 -11.21
CA ALA A 142 22.88 3.40 -11.15
C ALA A 142 22.04 2.50 -10.23
N ALA A 143 22.50 1.27 -9.97
CA ALA A 143 21.88 0.39 -9.00
C ALA A 143 22.16 0.85 -7.56
N GLU A 144 23.29 1.51 -7.32
CA GLU A 144 23.67 2.04 -6.01
C GLU A 144 22.88 3.31 -5.67
N GLU A 145 22.75 4.26 -6.60
CA GLU A 145 21.92 5.46 -6.38
C GLU A 145 20.44 5.11 -6.14
N ARG A 146 19.90 4.13 -6.89
CA ARG A 146 18.54 3.62 -6.64
C ARG A 146 18.41 2.94 -5.26
N ARG A 147 19.46 2.27 -4.79
CA ARG A 147 19.50 1.64 -3.46
C ARG A 147 19.40 2.70 -2.37
N ASP A 148 20.11 3.81 -2.51
CA ASP A 148 20.10 4.91 -1.52
C ASP A 148 18.74 5.61 -1.45
N VAL A 149 18.15 5.92 -2.62
CA VAL A 149 16.82 6.53 -2.67
C VAL A 149 15.77 5.62 -2.02
N LEU A 150 15.80 4.32 -2.30
CA LEU A 150 14.83 3.38 -1.73
C LEU A 150 15.10 3.08 -0.25
N ALA A 151 16.37 3.08 0.18
CA ALA A 151 16.73 3.01 1.59
C ALA A 151 16.16 4.21 2.36
N SER A 152 16.27 5.41 1.79
CA SER A 152 15.65 6.63 2.34
C SER A 152 14.12 6.50 2.42
N VAL A 153 13.46 6.02 1.37
CA VAL A 153 12.00 5.79 1.37
C VAL A 153 11.60 4.76 2.43
N ARG A 154 12.32 3.65 2.57
CA ARG A 154 12.06 2.63 3.61
C ARG A 154 12.27 3.18 5.02
N ALA A 155 13.30 3.99 5.24
CA ALA A 155 13.55 4.64 6.52
C ALA A 155 12.41 5.61 6.89
N GLN A 156 11.94 6.41 5.93
CA GLN A 156 10.77 7.27 6.11
C GLN A 156 9.51 6.46 6.44
N GLN A 157 9.27 5.36 5.73
CA GLN A 157 8.13 4.48 6.00
C GLN A 157 8.19 3.84 7.39
N ARG A 158 9.37 3.39 7.83
CA ARG A 158 9.55 2.82 9.17
C ARG A 158 9.30 3.87 10.25
N ALA A 159 9.83 5.09 10.07
CA ALA A 159 9.57 6.19 11.00
C ALA A 159 8.08 6.55 11.08
N GLN A 160 7.37 6.54 9.94
CA GLN A 160 5.92 6.75 9.91
C GLN A 160 5.15 5.65 10.64
N LEU A 161 5.54 4.39 10.45
CA LEU A 161 4.92 3.25 11.13
C LEU A 161 5.19 3.29 12.64
N ASP A 162 6.43 3.54 13.06
CA ASP A 162 6.81 3.66 14.46
C ASP A 162 6.05 4.81 15.16
N GLY A 163 5.85 5.92 14.45
CA GLY A 163 5.01 7.03 14.91
C GLY A 163 3.54 6.63 15.09
N ALA A 164 2.96 5.92 14.12
CA ALA A 164 1.58 5.44 14.20
C ALA A 164 1.38 4.42 15.35
N VAL A 165 2.33 3.49 15.51
CA VAL A 165 2.31 2.52 16.62
C VAL A 165 2.37 3.23 17.96
N ARG A 166 3.26 4.23 18.12
CA ARG A 166 3.36 5.02 19.36
C ARG A 166 2.05 5.74 19.67
N HIS A 167 1.44 6.40 18.67
CA HIS A 167 0.16 7.06 18.84
C HIS A 167 -0.95 6.11 19.30
N VAL A 168 -1.00 4.89 18.76
CA VAL A 168 -1.97 3.86 19.20
C VAL A 168 -1.70 3.42 20.63
N LEU A 169 -0.45 3.20 21.01
CA LEU A 169 -0.07 2.83 22.37
C LEU A 169 -0.41 3.92 23.38
N ASP A 170 -0.15 5.19 23.06
CA ASP A 170 -0.49 6.34 23.91
C ASP A 170 -2.01 6.46 24.08
N ALA A 171 -2.78 6.30 22.99
CA ALA A 171 -4.23 6.31 23.06
C ALA A 171 -4.79 5.13 23.90
N CYS A 172 -4.17 3.96 23.83
CA CYS A 172 -4.51 2.83 24.70
C CYS A 172 -4.20 3.14 26.18
N ALA A 173 -3.03 3.71 26.47
CA ALA A 173 -2.64 4.08 27.83
C ALA A 173 -3.59 5.12 28.44
N GLN A 174 -3.99 6.13 27.66
CA GLN A 174 -4.98 7.14 28.08
C GLN A 174 -6.35 6.54 28.37
N ARG A 175 -6.83 5.59 27.55
CA ARG A 175 -8.08 4.87 27.81
C ARG A 175 -8.01 4.06 29.11
N THR A 176 -6.92 3.33 29.34
CA THR A 176 -6.76 2.56 30.58
C THR A 176 -6.69 3.47 31.82
N ALA A 177 -6.07 4.64 31.70
CA ALA A 177 -6.02 5.62 32.78
C ALA A 177 -7.42 6.19 33.10
N ALA A 178 -8.20 6.54 32.07
CA ALA A 178 -9.57 7.02 32.23
C ALA A 178 -10.49 5.95 32.84
N GLU A 179 -10.40 4.69 32.37
CA GLU A 179 -11.16 3.57 32.94
C GLU A 179 -10.77 3.28 34.40
N SER A 180 -9.49 3.41 34.76
CA SER A 180 -9.04 3.22 36.14
C SER A 180 -9.55 4.31 37.09
N GLN A 181 -9.62 5.57 36.62
CA GLN A 181 -10.18 6.68 37.40
C GLN A 181 -11.68 6.47 37.64
N ASP A 182 -12.42 6.01 36.64
CA ASP A 182 -13.84 5.71 36.75
C ASP A 182 -14.11 4.52 37.68
N GLN A 183 -13.31 3.46 37.60
CA GLN A 183 -13.40 2.31 38.52
C GLN A 183 -13.09 2.67 39.97
N THR A 184 -12.11 3.55 40.20
CA THR A 184 -11.78 4.04 41.55
C THR A 184 -12.94 4.85 42.14
N ALA A 185 -13.55 5.73 41.33
CA ALA A 185 -14.73 6.50 41.75
C ALA A 185 -15.94 5.61 42.10
N VAL A 186 -16.17 4.54 41.32
CA VAL A 186 -17.23 3.56 41.63
C VAL A 186 -16.92 2.78 42.90
N LEU A 187 -15.68 2.35 43.11
CA LEU A 187 -15.27 1.61 44.31
C LEU A 187 -15.40 2.47 45.56
N ASP A 188 -14.95 3.73 45.51
CA ASP A 188 -15.10 4.68 46.61
C ASP A 188 -16.58 4.90 46.95
N ALA A 189 -17.44 5.10 45.94
CA ALA A 189 -18.88 5.25 46.14
C ALA A 189 -19.51 4.01 46.80
N LEU A 190 -19.06 2.80 46.44
CA LEU A 190 -19.51 1.55 47.07
C LEU A 190 -19.00 1.40 48.51
N ILE A 191 -17.77 1.80 48.80
CA ILE A 191 -17.18 1.79 50.15
C ILE A 191 -17.97 2.73 51.08
N PHE A 192 -18.24 3.97 50.64
CA PHE A 192 -19.05 4.93 51.42
C PHE A 192 -20.46 4.39 51.69
N LYS A 193 -21.10 3.77 50.69
CA LYS A 193 -22.43 3.18 50.84
C LYS A 193 -22.46 2.02 51.86
N HIS A 194 -21.43 1.17 51.88
CA HIS A 194 -21.38 0.02 52.80
C HIS A 194 -20.98 0.40 54.23
N MET A 195 -20.14 1.43 54.41
CA MET A 195 -19.75 1.89 55.74
C MET A 195 -20.81 2.78 56.43
N GLY A 196 -21.88 3.15 55.73
CA GLY A 196 -22.92 4.04 56.29
C GLY A 196 -22.40 5.44 56.59
N ILE A 197 -21.25 5.82 56.03
CA ILE A 197 -20.63 7.13 56.18
C ILE A 197 -21.15 7.99 55.03
N SER A 198 -21.91 9.04 55.35
CA SER A 198 -22.27 10.04 54.34
C SER A 198 -21.00 10.60 53.70
N PRO A 199 -20.93 10.69 52.36
CA PRO A 199 -19.77 11.27 51.70
C PRO A 199 -19.53 12.68 52.24
N PRO A 200 -18.26 13.13 52.33
CA PRO A 200 -17.94 14.46 52.82
C PRO A 200 -18.73 15.50 52.03
N PRO A 201 -19.28 16.54 52.68
CA PRO A 201 -20.01 17.59 51.99
C PRO A 201 -19.08 18.17 50.93
N GLN A 202 -19.50 18.07 49.66
CA GLN A 202 -18.79 18.71 48.57
C GLN A 202 -18.68 20.20 48.94
N GLY A 203 -17.44 20.68 49.09
CA GLY A 203 -17.18 22.08 49.41
C GLY A 203 -17.88 22.99 48.39
N PRO A 204 -18.12 24.27 48.73
CA PRO A 204 -18.82 25.21 47.86
C PRO A 204 -18.15 25.20 46.49
N THR A 205 -18.85 24.62 45.51
CA THR A 205 -18.47 24.75 44.12
C THR A 205 -18.75 26.19 43.77
N ASP A 206 -17.70 27.01 43.75
CA ASP A 206 -17.76 28.34 43.17
C ASP A 206 -18.21 28.18 41.72
N LYS A 207 -19.50 28.40 41.50
CA LYS A 207 -20.08 28.55 40.17
C LYS A 207 -19.59 29.89 39.64
N GLU A 208 -18.37 29.92 39.12
CA GLU A 208 -17.98 30.97 38.19
C GLU A 208 -18.85 30.78 36.94
N GLY A 209 -19.84 31.65 36.81
CA GLY A 209 -20.68 31.74 35.64
C GLY A 209 -19.82 32.08 34.41
N PRO A 210 -20.19 31.54 33.23
CA PRO A 210 -19.50 31.91 32.00
C PRO A 210 -19.59 33.44 31.79
N PRO A 211 -18.50 34.11 31.38
CA PRO A 211 -18.56 35.53 31.06
C PRO A 211 -19.50 35.74 29.87
N ASP A 212 -20.42 36.69 30.04
CA ASP A 212 -21.29 37.23 28.99
C ASP A 212 -20.43 37.71 27.81
N ALA A 213 -20.41 36.91 26.75
CA ALA A 213 -19.91 37.35 25.45
C ALA A 213 -21.03 38.17 24.78
N THR A 214 -20.96 39.49 24.96
CA THR A 214 -21.76 40.46 24.24
C THR A 214 -21.49 40.37 22.74
N CYS A 215 -22.56 40.09 22.01
CA CYS A 215 -22.64 40.18 20.56
C CYS A 215 -22.71 41.65 20.15
N THR A 216 -21.64 42.20 19.58
CA THR A 216 -21.74 43.39 18.70
C THR A 216 -21.71 42.92 17.26
N ALA A 217 -22.83 43.13 16.58
CA ALA A 217 -22.96 43.09 15.14
C ALA A 217 -22.12 44.20 14.52
N ASP A 218 -21.42 43.89 13.43
CA ASP A 218 -21.08 44.88 12.41
C ASP A 218 -21.37 44.25 11.04
N ASP A 219 -22.33 44.86 10.37
CA ASP A 219 -22.75 44.64 9.00
C ASP A 219 -21.67 45.17 8.04
N GLY A 220 -21.33 44.38 7.02
CA GLY A 220 -20.33 44.76 6.02
C GLY A 220 -20.51 43.99 4.72
N THR A 221 -21.34 44.57 3.87
CA THR A 221 -21.91 44.07 2.62
C THR A 221 -20.91 43.86 1.47
N ASP A 222 -21.23 42.87 0.64
CA ASP A 222 -21.21 42.85 -0.84
C ASP A 222 -19.88 42.94 -1.62
N ALA A 223 -19.60 41.89 -2.41
CA ALA A 223 -19.31 42.00 -3.84
C ALA A 223 -19.25 40.60 -4.47
N GLY A 224 -20.22 40.32 -5.33
CA GLY A 224 -20.41 39.05 -6.00
C GLY A 224 -19.37 38.70 -7.08
N VAL A 225 -19.37 37.41 -7.43
CA VAL A 225 -18.82 36.91 -8.69
C VAL A 225 -19.86 35.99 -9.31
N LYS A 226 -20.35 36.41 -10.47
CA LYS A 226 -21.18 35.62 -11.38
C LYS A 226 -20.35 34.48 -11.96
N ALA A 227 -20.88 33.26 -11.94
CA ALA A 227 -20.42 32.17 -12.79
C ALA A 227 -21.62 31.67 -13.59
N ASP A 228 -21.76 32.23 -14.79
CA ASP A 228 -22.60 31.65 -15.84
C ASP A 228 -21.86 30.43 -16.39
N THR A 229 -22.44 29.25 -16.24
CA THR A 229 -22.09 28.09 -17.09
C THR A 229 -23.39 27.38 -17.41
N GLU A 230 -24.02 27.86 -18.47
CA GLU A 230 -25.00 27.09 -19.22
C GLU A 230 -24.28 25.91 -19.90
N LEU A 231 -24.72 24.70 -19.56
CA LEU A 231 -24.63 23.53 -20.44
C LEU A 231 -26.01 22.89 -20.45
N PRO A 232 -26.69 22.86 -21.61
CA PRO A 232 -27.70 21.86 -21.82
C PRO A 232 -27.30 20.90 -22.96
N SER A 233 -27.65 19.66 -22.68
CA SER A 233 -28.41 18.80 -23.60
C SER A 233 -27.66 17.70 -24.35
N GLU A 234 -28.30 16.53 -24.26
CA GLU A 234 -28.28 15.38 -25.16
C GLU A 234 -27.13 14.39 -24.97
N ALA A 235 -27.32 13.08 -24.96
CA ALA A 235 -28.48 12.18 -24.94
C ALA A 235 -27.84 10.78 -24.95
N GLY A 236 -28.50 9.78 -24.37
CA GLY A 236 -28.30 8.40 -24.82
C GLY A 236 -28.02 7.36 -23.74
N GLY A 237 -29.04 6.58 -23.44
CA GLY A 237 -28.88 5.13 -23.47
C GLY A 237 -28.64 4.42 -22.15
N VAL A 238 -29.69 4.37 -21.33
CA VAL A 238 -29.94 3.24 -20.42
C VAL A 238 -30.11 1.98 -21.29
N GLN A 239 -29.21 1.01 -21.17
CA GLN A 239 -29.53 -0.39 -21.48
C GLN A 239 -29.18 -1.27 -20.29
N ARG A 240 -30.25 -1.62 -19.55
CA ARG A 240 -30.34 -2.84 -18.76
C ARG A 240 -30.14 -4.03 -19.69
N LEU A 241 -29.14 -4.85 -19.46
CA LEU A 241 -29.12 -6.21 -19.96
C LEU A 241 -29.31 -7.18 -18.80
N ARG A 242 -30.42 -7.90 -18.91
CA ARG A 242 -30.98 -8.85 -17.98
C ARG A 242 -30.05 -10.03 -17.80
N HIS A 243 -30.00 -10.49 -16.55
CA HIS A 243 -29.70 -11.86 -16.19
C HIS A 243 -30.45 -12.85 -17.09
N VAL A 244 -29.72 -13.77 -17.71
CA VAL A 244 -30.24 -15.07 -18.11
C VAL A 244 -29.55 -16.10 -17.22
N GLN A 245 -30.28 -16.57 -16.22
CA GLN A 245 -30.01 -17.87 -15.59
C GLN A 245 -30.46 -18.95 -16.58
N ARG A 246 -29.56 -19.90 -16.88
CA ARG A 246 -29.99 -21.26 -17.18
C ARG A 246 -29.09 -22.27 -16.47
N SER A 247 -29.81 -23.21 -15.91
CA SER A 247 -29.50 -24.22 -14.93
C SER A 247 -29.04 -25.52 -15.57
N GLY A 248 -28.35 -26.33 -14.78
CA GLY A 248 -28.20 -27.77 -14.94
C GLY A 248 -26.74 -28.23 -14.75
N SER A 249 -26.41 -29.32 -14.08
CA SER A 249 -27.08 -30.16 -13.09
C SER A 249 -26.04 -31.21 -12.66
N HIS A 250 -26.02 -31.51 -11.36
CA HIS A 250 -25.64 -32.80 -10.75
C HIS A 250 -24.18 -33.29 -10.86
N GLY A 251 -23.49 -33.22 -9.72
CA GLY A 251 -22.43 -34.14 -9.32
C GLY A 251 -22.48 -34.33 -7.81
N GLN A 252 -23.02 -35.46 -7.37
CA GLN A 252 -23.08 -35.86 -5.96
C GLN A 252 -21.67 -36.26 -5.48
N GLY A 253 -21.24 -35.72 -4.34
CA GLY A 253 -20.03 -36.15 -3.62
C GLY A 253 -20.25 -35.95 -2.12
N GLN A 254 -20.12 -37.04 -1.35
CA GLN A 254 -20.46 -37.13 0.07
C GLN A 254 -19.55 -36.29 0.99
N PRO A 255 -20.04 -35.89 2.19
CA PRO A 255 -19.30 -35.06 3.12
C PRO A 255 -18.38 -35.88 4.05
N HIS A 256 -17.12 -35.47 4.17
CA HIS A 256 -16.27 -35.79 5.32
C HIS A 256 -16.24 -34.60 6.27
N SER A 257 -16.80 -34.81 7.47
CA SER A 257 -16.78 -33.89 8.60
C SER A 257 -15.39 -33.86 9.25
N GLY A 258 -14.67 -32.74 9.09
CA GLY A 258 -13.45 -32.43 9.82
C GLY A 258 -13.55 -31.02 10.38
N SER A 259 -13.87 -30.93 11.67
CA SER A 259 -13.93 -29.69 12.45
C SER A 259 -12.52 -29.21 12.79
N CYS A 260 -12.15 -28.03 12.29
CA CYS A 260 -10.96 -27.29 12.73
C CYS A 260 -11.38 -25.83 12.99
N GLY A 261 -11.74 -25.54 14.24
CA GLY A 261 -11.93 -24.17 14.70
C GLY A 261 -10.59 -23.44 14.76
N GLY A 262 -10.37 -22.52 13.81
CA GLY A 262 -9.24 -21.60 13.79
C GLY A 262 -9.76 -20.18 13.69
N SER A 263 -9.65 -19.43 14.79
CA SER A 263 -9.83 -17.98 14.81
C SER A 263 -8.82 -17.35 13.85
N GLY A 264 -9.29 -16.91 12.68
CA GLY A 264 -8.48 -16.20 11.71
C GLY A 264 -8.02 -14.83 12.26
N PRO A 265 -6.80 -14.38 11.96
CA PRO A 265 -6.33 -13.07 12.39
C PRO A 265 -7.15 -11.96 11.71
N PRO A 266 -7.29 -10.78 12.34
CA PRO A 266 -8.03 -9.68 11.77
C PRO A 266 -7.39 -9.20 10.46
N PHE A 267 -8.25 -8.96 9.46
CA PHE A 267 -7.91 -8.30 8.20
C PHE A 267 -7.12 -7.02 8.48
N LEU A 268 -5.89 -6.94 7.95
CA LEU A 268 -5.10 -5.71 7.95
C LEU A 268 -5.84 -4.65 7.13
N GLN A 269 -6.38 -3.64 7.81
CA GLN A 269 -6.89 -2.45 7.16
C GLN A 269 -5.72 -1.70 6.49
N PRO A 270 -5.92 -1.15 5.27
CA PRO A 270 -4.90 -0.34 4.64
C PRO A 270 -4.69 0.94 5.46
N LEU A 271 -3.47 1.11 5.98
CA LEU A 271 -3.04 2.34 6.63
C LEU A 271 -3.10 3.49 5.60
N LEU A 272 -4.05 4.39 5.80
CA LEU A 272 -4.20 5.63 5.05
C LEU A 272 -2.94 6.49 5.26
N CYS A 273 -2.27 6.89 4.17
CA CYS A 273 -1.24 7.92 4.24
C CYS A 273 -1.85 9.24 4.72
N PRO A 274 -1.30 9.92 5.75
CA PRO A 274 -1.69 11.29 6.05
C PRO A 274 -1.25 12.21 4.91
N GLU A 275 -2.13 13.15 4.54
CA GLU A 275 -1.88 14.15 3.51
C GLU A 275 -0.67 15.00 3.89
N LEU A 276 0.33 15.07 2.99
CA LEU A 276 1.45 15.99 3.13
C LEU A 276 1.00 17.42 2.76
N PRO A 277 1.37 18.45 3.54
CA PRO A 277 1.06 19.83 3.20
C PRO A 277 1.83 20.22 1.92
N ILE A 278 1.09 20.77 0.96
CA ILE A 278 1.63 21.36 -0.26
C ILE A 278 2.16 22.75 0.13
N HIS A 279 3.48 22.92 0.09
CA HIS A 279 4.13 24.23 0.08
C HIS A 279 4.25 24.75 -1.35
#